data_AF-A0A2X0R7H1-F1
#
_entry.id   AF-A0A2X0R7H1-F1
#
_cell.length_a   1.000
_cell.length_b   1.000
_cell.length_c   1.000
_cell.angle_alpha   90.00
_cell.angle_beta   90.00
_cell.angle_gamma   90.00
#
_symmetry.space_group_name_H-M   'P 1'
#
loop_
_entity.id
_entity.type
_entity.pdbx_description
1 polymer ?
#
loop_
_entity_poly.entity_id
_entity_poly.type
_entity_poly.pdbx_seq_one_letter_code
_entity_poly.pdbx_strand_id
1 'polypeptide(L)'
;MVGELGATFKNAEGGVSSWVNATMGAKWTYYAGWTYWACHVSSKGTGGLRAIAWAILGNTRRYDSLPTAWTQFATLVIFLFFCWVASRGIPVLKGLATVAGSSMFIMSILFIIMMFAAPAIYPGAGFYHTDLNWKNLMPTFNVKYFTSLSILVFAVGGCEKIFPYVNKVKDPSKNFPKAMIALAIMVMVSAILGTFAMALIFDPKVVNANLNEYISNGAYMAFQKLGEYYHVGGLFMYIYSWCNVIGQFSTLVLVLMHHLECFLEAKRQKNLSLKAYSSLTSMVPTLMVFG
;
A
#
# COMPACT_ATOMS: atom_id res chain seq x y z
N MET A 1 -8.06 9.74 -17.23
CA MET A 1 -7.06 8.77 -17.69
C MET A 1 -7.41 7.30 -17.37
N VAL A 2 -7.19 6.76 -16.15
CA VAL A 2 -7.42 5.31 -15.89
C VAL A 2 -8.86 4.87 -16.20
N GLY A 3 -9.88 5.65 -15.80
CA GLY A 3 -11.27 5.34 -16.13
C GLY A 3 -11.64 5.47 -17.62
N GLU A 4 -11.00 6.39 -18.33
CA GLU A 4 -11.23 6.56 -19.78
C GLU A 4 -10.59 5.41 -20.56
N LEU A 5 -9.34 5.09 -20.27
CA LEU A 5 -8.61 4.01 -20.95
C LEU A 5 -9.16 2.63 -20.58
N GLY A 6 -9.71 2.48 -19.37
CA GLY A 6 -10.52 1.32 -18.98
C GLY A 6 -11.76 1.16 -19.83
N ALA A 7 -12.45 2.26 -20.13
CA ALA A 7 -13.61 2.24 -21.00
C ALA A 7 -13.24 2.09 -22.49
N THR A 8 -12.04 2.49 -22.92
CA THR A 8 -11.58 2.36 -24.31
C THR A 8 -11.10 0.94 -24.62
N PHE A 9 -10.33 0.31 -23.72
CA PHE A 9 -9.75 -1.02 -23.92
C PHE A 9 -10.54 -2.13 -23.18
N LYS A 10 -11.86 -2.19 -23.42
CA LYS A 10 -12.78 -3.12 -22.72
C LYS A 10 -12.43 -4.61 -22.88
N ASN A 11 -11.74 -4.97 -23.95
CA ASN A 11 -11.41 -6.37 -24.25
C ASN A 11 -9.99 -6.76 -23.80
N ALA A 12 -9.26 -5.84 -23.17
CA ALA A 12 -7.88 -6.08 -22.75
C ALA A 12 -7.83 -6.43 -21.25
N GLU A 13 -7.41 -7.65 -20.92
CA GLU A 13 -7.36 -8.13 -19.53
C GLU A 13 -6.09 -7.67 -18.79
N GLY A 14 -4.98 -7.42 -19.51
CA GLY A 14 -3.68 -7.04 -18.93
C GLY A 14 -3.59 -5.65 -18.27
N GLY A 15 -4.68 -4.88 -18.25
CA GLY A 15 -4.75 -3.58 -17.58
C GLY A 15 -3.67 -2.59 -17.97
N VAL A 16 -2.78 -2.26 -17.02
CA VAL A 16 -1.76 -1.24 -17.24
C VAL A 16 -0.74 -1.65 -18.31
N SER A 17 -0.56 -2.94 -18.52
CA SER A 17 0.33 -3.41 -19.57
C SER A 17 -0.27 -3.21 -20.97
N SER A 18 -1.60 -3.33 -21.09
CA SER A 18 -2.34 -3.31 -22.35
C SER A 18 -2.36 -1.94 -23.03
N TRP A 19 -2.72 -0.87 -22.32
CA TRP A 19 -2.73 0.51 -22.85
C TRP A 19 -1.32 1.07 -23.10
N VAL A 20 -0.33 0.79 -22.25
CA VAL A 20 1.07 1.20 -22.51
C VAL A 20 1.58 0.48 -23.76
N ASN A 21 1.19 -0.78 -23.97
CA ASN A 21 1.55 -1.49 -25.19
C ASN A 21 0.84 -0.90 -26.40
N ALA A 22 -0.46 -0.61 -26.29
CA ALA A 22 -1.25 -0.03 -27.37
C ALA A 22 -0.82 1.39 -27.76
N THR A 23 -0.27 2.18 -26.83
CA THR A 23 0.11 3.57 -27.07
C THR A 23 1.61 3.76 -27.31
N MET A 24 2.47 3.05 -26.59
CA MET A 24 3.93 3.23 -26.59
C MET A 24 4.69 1.97 -27.03
N GLY A 25 4.03 0.80 -27.08
CA GLY A 25 4.63 -0.47 -27.52
C GLY A 25 5.31 -1.27 -26.40
N ALA A 26 5.61 -2.53 -26.72
CA ALA A 26 6.01 -3.56 -25.75
C ALA A 26 7.26 -3.25 -24.92
N LYS A 27 8.20 -2.43 -25.43
CA LYS A 27 9.41 -2.05 -24.68
C LYS A 27 9.06 -1.21 -23.44
N TRP A 28 8.14 -0.26 -23.58
CA TRP A 28 7.69 0.59 -22.49
C TRP A 28 6.79 -0.16 -21.51
N THR A 29 5.99 -1.11 -21.99
CA THR A 29 5.22 -2.03 -21.15
C THR A 29 6.12 -2.85 -20.24
N TYR A 30 7.22 -3.38 -20.77
CA TYR A 30 8.19 -4.13 -19.98
C TYR A 30 8.82 -3.26 -18.89
N TYR A 31 9.29 -2.06 -19.23
CA TYR A 31 9.88 -1.16 -18.24
C TYR A 31 8.88 -0.72 -17.17
N ALA A 32 7.64 -0.42 -17.55
CA ALA A 32 6.59 -0.07 -16.61
C ALA A 32 6.29 -1.24 -15.65
N GLY A 33 6.16 -2.47 -16.16
CA GLY A 33 5.93 -3.65 -15.33
C GLY A 33 7.11 -3.99 -14.41
N TRP A 34 8.34 -3.81 -14.89
CA TRP A 34 9.57 -4.05 -14.11
C TRP A 34 9.76 -3.06 -12.98
N THR A 35 9.69 -1.75 -13.24
CA THR A 35 9.87 -0.72 -12.22
C THR A 35 8.79 -0.81 -11.15
N TYR A 36 7.56 -1.12 -11.56
CA TYR A 36 6.44 -1.35 -10.67
C TYR A 36 6.70 -2.49 -9.68
N TRP A 37 7.10 -3.65 -10.21
CA TRP A 37 7.37 -4.82 -9.39
C TRP A 37 8.58 -4.61 -8.48
N ALA A 38 9.68 -4.07 -9.00
CA ALA A 38 10.89 -3.83 -8.22
C ALA A 38 10.64 -2.91 -7.01
N CYS A 39 9.88 -1.84 -7.21
CA CYS A 39 9.54 -0.89 -6.14
C CYS A 39 8.69 -1.55 -5.04
N HIS A 40 7.69 -2.34 -5.42
CA HIS A 40 6.77 -2.96 -4.49
C HIS A 40 7.38 -4.15 -3.73
N VAL A 41 8.18 -5.00 -4.38
CA VAL A 41 8.84 -6.12 -3.71
C VAL A 41 9.80 -5.61 -2.63
N SER A 42 10.61 -4.60 -2.96
CA SER A 42 11.54 -4.01 -2.00
C SER A 42 10.83 -3.33 -0.84
N SER A 43 9.80 -2.52 -1.12
CA SER A 43 9.11 -1.75 -0.08
C SER A 43 8.19 -2.58 0.81
N LYS A 44 7.40 -3.50 0.23
CA LYS A 44 6.43 -4.31 0.99
C LYS A 44 7.09 -5.45 1.77
N GLY A 45 8.18 -6.03 1.25
CA GLY A 45 8.95 -7.04 1.97
C GLY A 45 9.60 -6.49 3.24
N THR A 46 10.36 -5.40 3.11
CA THR A 46 11.01 -4.74 4.26
C THR A 46 10.00 -4.08 5.21
N GLY A 47 8.92 -3.51 4.67
CA GLY A 47 7.80 -2.96 5.46
C GLY A 47 7.08 -4.02 6.29
N GLY A 48 6.85 -5.21 5.73
CA GLY A 48 6.25 -6.34 6.45
C GLY A 48 7.12 -6.85 7.59
N LEU A 49 8.43 -6.95 7.38
CA LEU A 49 9.39 -7.28 8.45
C LEU A 49 9.39 -6.27 9.59
N ARG A 50 9.38 -4.97 9.26
CA ARG A 50 9.27 -3.92 10.26
C ARG A 50 7.94 -4.00 11.03
N ALA A 51 6.84 -4.32 10.34
CA ALA A 51 5.54 -4.53 10.98
C ALA A 51 5.56 -5.71 11.95
N ILE A 52 6.25 -6.81 11.61
CA ILE A 52 6.46 -7.94 12.53
C ILE A 52 7.25 -7.49 13.78
N ALA A 53 8.30 -6.68 13.60
CA ALA A 53 9.09 -6.18 14.73
C ALA A 53 8.22 -5.39 15.72
N TRP A 54 7.35 -4.50 15.22
CA TRP A 54 6.36 -3.81 16.05
C TRP A 54 5.32 -4.76 16.68
N ALA A 55 4.84 -5.76 15.93
CA ALA A 55 3.82 -6.70 16.40
C ALA A 55 4.31 -7.63 17.51
N ILE A 56 5.60 -8.01 17.52
CA ILE A 56 6.18 -8.93 18.50
C ILE A 56 6.90 -8.18 19.63
N LEU A 57 7.72 -7.18 19.29
CA LEU A 57 8.62 -6.51 20.25
C LEU A 57 8.07 -5.16 20.73
N GLY A 58 7.02 -4.65 20.10
CA GLY A 58 6.45 -3.33 20.41
C GLY A 58 7.38 -2.15 20.09
N ASN A 59 8.49 -2.39 19.37
CA ASN A 59 9.42 -1.36 18.91
C ASN A 59 10.32 -1.91 17.79
N THR A 60 11.02 -1.02 17.07
CA THR A 60 11.97 -1.40 16.02
C THR A 60 13.43 -1.33 16.42
N ARG A 61 13.79 -1.01 17.67
CA ARG A 61 15.21 -0.82 18.05
C ARG A 61 16.08 -2.01 17.70
N ARG A 62 15.59 -3.22 17.96
CA ARG A 62 16.31 -4.46 17.61
C ARG A 62 16.37 -4.67 16.09
N TYR A 63 15.30 -4.37 15.37
CA TYR A 63 15.25 -4.48 13.92
C TYR A 63 16.16 -3.47 13.22
N ASP A 64 16.15 -2.20 13.65
CA ASP A 64 16.97 -1.13 13.09
C ASP A 64 18.46 -1.29 13.47
N SER A 65 18.77 -2.02 14.55
CA SER A 65 20.16 -2.38 14.92
C SER A 65 20.76 -3.53 14.09
N LEU A 66 19.94 -4.26 13.32
CA LEU A 66 20.44 -5.35 12.48
C LEU A 66 21.22 -4.79 11.29
N PRO A 67 22.37 -5.40 10.94
CA PRO A 67 23.07 -5.03 9.71
C PRO A 67 22.16 -5.19 8.50
N THR A 68 22.24 -4.25 7.55
CA THR A 68 21.38 -4.22 6.35
C THR A 68 21.38 -5.54 5.58
N ALA A 69 22.52 -6.23 5.53
CA ALA A 69 22.66 -7.54 4.88
C ALA A 69 21.72 -8.61 5.48
N TRP A 70 21.54 -8.63 6.80
CA TRP A 70 20.64 -9.58 7.47
C TRP A 70 19.17 -9.25 7.20
N THR A 71 18.82 -7.96 7.21
CA THR A 71 17.47 -7.51 6.86
C THR A 71 17.13 -7.82 5.40
N GLN A 72 18.09 -7.65 4.49
CA GLN A 72 17.95 -8.01 3.08
C GLN A 72 17.80 -9.52 2.90
N PHE A 73 18.59 -10.32 3.60
CA PHE A 73 18.48 -11.79 3.56
C PHE A 73 17.12 -12.26 4.10
N ALA A 74 16.66 -11.73 5.23
CA ALA A 74 15.33 -12.02 5.76
C ALA A 74 14.21 -11.61 4.78
N THR A 75 14.36 -10.46 4.12
CA THR A 75 13.43 -10.01 3.08
C THR A 75 13.40 -10.99 1.91
N LEU A 76 14.56 -11.50 1.49
CA LEU A 76 14.65 -12.49 0.41
C LEU A 76 13.97 -13.81 0.79
N VAL A 77 14.17 -14.31 2.02
CA VAL A 77 13.52 -15.54 2.50
C VAL A 77 11.99 -15.38 2.50
N ILE A 78 11.50 -14.26 3.00
CA ILE A 78 10.06 -13.95 3.01
C ILE A 78 9.52 -13.81 1.59
N PHE A 79 10.26 -13.14 0.72
CA PHE A 79 9.91 -13.03 -0.68
C PHE A 79 9.76 -14.41 -1.35
N LEU A 80 10.72 -15.32 -1.15
CA LEU A 80 10.66 -16.69 -1.67
C LEU A 80 9.46 -17.47 -1.10
N PHE A 81 9.19 -17.31 0.19
CA PHE A 81 8.01 -17.89 0.83
C PHE A 81 6.71 -17.38 0.19
N PHE A 82 6.56 -16.07 -0.03
CA PHE A 82 5.37 -15.51 -0.65
C PHE A 82 5.27 -15.81 -2.15
N CYS A 83 6.38 -16.02 -2.86
CA CYS A 83 6.37 -16.59 -4.21
C CYS A 83 5.77 -18.00 -4.21
N TRP A 84 6.11 -18.83 -3.22
CA TRP A 84 5.50 -20.14 -3.04
C TRP A 84 4.01 -20.05 -2.67
N VAL A 85 3.63 -19.12 -1.78
CA VAL A 85 2.19 -18.90 -1.47
C VAL A 85 1.43 -18.44 -2.72
N ALA A 86 1.99 -17.52 -3.51
CA ALA A 86 1.39 -17.05 -4.75
C ALA A 86 1.16 -18.20 -5.76
N SER A 87 2.06 -19.20 -5.77
CA SER A 87 1.91 -20.38 -6.63
C SER A 87 0.72 -21.29 -6.25
N ARG A 88 0.13 -21.13 -5.05
CA ARG A 88 -1.02 -21.94 -4.59
C ARG A 88 -2.39 -21.43 -5.06
N GLY A 89 -2.46 -20.33 -5.80
CA GLY A 89 -3.64 -19.90 -6.55
C GLY A 89 -4.46 -18.74 -5.97
N ILE A 90 -5.45 -18.30 -6.76
CA ILE A 90 -6.24 -17.07 -6.60
C ILE A 90 -7.14 -17.02 -5.33
N PRO A 91 -7.75 -18.10 -4.82
CA PRO A 91 -8.68 -18.02 -3.69
C PRO A 91 -8.05 -17.47 -2.39
N VAL A 92 -6.81 -17.88 -2.11
CA VAL A 92 -6.05 -17.43 -0.92
C VAL A 92 -5.79 -15.92 -1.00
N LEU A 93 -5.54 -15.41 -2.20
CA LEU A 93 -5.26 -13.99 -2.45
C LEU A 93 -6.47 -13.12 -2.20
N LYS A 94 -7.65 -13.54 -2.68
CA LYS A 94 -8.88 -12.77 -2.50
C LYS A 94 -9.21 -12.62 -1.02
N GLY A 95 -9.09 -13.71 -0.24
CA GLY A 95 -9.27 -13.68 1.21
C GLY A 95 -8.29 -12.75 1.91
N LEU A 96 -6.99 -12.90 1.63
CA LEU A 96 -5.94 -12.06 2.22
C LEU A 96 -6.09 -10.57 1.85
N ALA A 97 -6.45 -10.27 0.60
CA ALA A 97 -6.67 -8.90 0.12
C ALA A 97 -7.87 -8.25 0.79
N THR A 98 -8.99 -8.98 0.92
CA THR A 98 -10.17 -8.48 1.60
C THR A 98 -9.91 -8.20 3.07
N VAL A 99 -9.28 -9.14 3.80
CA VAL A 99 -8.95 -8.95 5.22
C VAL A 99 -7.95 -7.81 5.41
N ALA A 100 -6.91 -7.74 4.56
CA ALA A 100 -5.95 -6.63 4.59
C ALA A 100 -6.63 -5.26 4.39
N GLY A 101 -7.44 -5.12 3.35
CA GLY A 101 -8.10 -3.87 3.02
C GLY A 101 -9.13 -3.44 4.05
N SER A 102 -10.00 -4.37 4.48
CA SER A 102 -11.06 -4.06 5.45
C SER A 102 -10.49 -3.73 6.82
N SER A 103 -9.51 -4.50 7.31
CA SER A 103 -8.88 -4.24 8.60
C SER A 103 -8.16 -2.89 8.62
N MET A 104 -7.40 -2.57 7.57
CA MET A 104 -6.73 -1.27 7.46
C MET A 104 -7.69 -0.10 7.41
N PHE A 105 -8.77 -0.23 6.65
CA PHE A 105 -9.78 0.80 6.55
C PHE A 105 -10.47 1.03 7.90
N ILE A 106 -10.92 -0.05 8.57
CA ILE A 106 -11.57 0.03 9.89
C ILE A 106 -10.63 0.66 10.92
N MET A 107 -9.37 0.22 10.98
CA MET A 107 -8.39 0.78 11.92
C MET A 107 -8.13 2.27 11.66
N SER A 108 -8.11 2.70 10.39
CA SER A 108 -7.91 4.11 10.03
C SER A 108 -9.09 4.98 10.48
N ILE A 109 -10.32 4.54 10.25
CA ILE A 109 -11.52 5.26 10.69
C ILE A 109 -11.63 5.26 12.21
N LEU A 110 -11.36 4.12 12.86
CA LEU A 110 -11.33 4.01 14.32
C LEU A 110 -10.33 4.99 14.93
N PHE A 111 -9.11 5.05 14.37
CA PHE A 111 -8.08 5.99 14.81
C PHE A 111 -8.57 7.44 14.75
N ILE A 112 -9.17 7.85 13.63
CA ILE A 112 -9.71 9.20 13.46
C ILE A 112 -10.76 9.49 14.55
N ILE A 113 -11.78 8.63 14.68
CA ILE A 113 -12.86 8.84 15.65
C ILE A 113 -12.32 8.94 17.08
N MET A 114 -11.44 8.00 17.46
CA MET A 114 -10.88 7.97 18.80
C MET A 114 -9.95 9.16 19.07
N MET A 115 -9.16 9.60 18.10
CA MET A 115 -8.30 10.77 18.31
C MET A 115 -9.07 12.07 18.47
N PHE A 116 -10.17 12.25 17.74
CA PHE A 116 -11.04 13.42 17.95
C PHE A 116 -11.83 13.33 19.26
N ALA A 117 -12.11 12.13 19.76
CA ALA A 117 -12.76 11.93 21.06
C ALA A 117 -11.80 12.01 22.26
N ALA A 118 -10.49 11.74 22.07
CA ALA A 118 -9.51 11.68 23.15
C ALA A 118 -9.42 12.98 23.99
N PRO A 119 -9.42 14.20 23.42
CA PRO A 119 -9.41 15.44 24.20
C PRO A 119 -10.63 15.63 25.09
N ALA A 120 -11.80 15.10 24.69
CA ALA A 120 -13.03 15.20 25.48
C ALA A 120 -13.06 14.20 26.66
N ILE A 121 -12.39 13.05 26.51
CA ILE A 121 -12.35 11.98 27.51
C ILE A 121 -11.22 12.21 28.51
N TYR A 122 -10.06 12.68 28.04
CA TYR A 122 -8.89 12.92 28.87
C TYR A 122 -8.28 14.30 28.60
N PRO A 123 -8.91 15.39 29.06
CA PRO A 123 -8.47 16.76 28.81
C PRO A 123 -7.11 17.12 29.42
N GLY A 124 -6.57 16.28 30.31
CA GLY A 124 -5.26 16.43 30.93
C GLY A 124 -4.08 15.89 30.10
N ALA A 125 -4.32 15.21 28.97
CA ALA A 125 -3.24 14.83 28.06
C ALA A 125 -2.69 16.05 27.33
N GLY A 126 -1.37 16.08 27.11
CA GLY A 126 -0.72 17.08 26.28
C GLY A 126 -1.10 16.90 24.82
N PHE A 127 -2.16 17.57 24.37
CA PHE A 127 -2.52 17.67 22.96
C PHE A 127 -1.88 18.92 22.35
N TYR A 128 -1.44 18.81 21.11
CA TYR A 128 -0.89 19.94 20.37
C TYR A 128 -2.01 20.64 19.58
N HIS A 129 -2.13 21.95 19.78
CA HIS A 129 -3.03 22.77 18.97
C HIS A 129 -2.30 23.19 17.69
N THR A 130 -2.92 22.93 16.54
CA THR A 130 -2.39 23.36 15.25
C THR A 130 -2.97 24.73 14.91
N ASP A 131 -2.12 25.75 14.85
CA ASP A 131 -2.52 27.08 14.38
C ASP A 131 -2.70 27.08 12.86
N LEU A 132 -3.96 27.07 12.41
CA LEU A 132 -4.35 27.09 10.99
C LEU A 132 -4.27 28.49 10.38
N ASN A 133 -3.14 29.16 10.60
CA ASN A 133 -2.89 30.44 9.95
C ASN A 133 -2.51 30.22 8.47
N TRP A 134 -2.89 31.13 7.59
CA TRP A 134 -2.63 31.04 6.14
C TRP A 134 -1.14 30.78 5.83
N LYS A 135 -0.24 31.39 6.60
CA LYS A 135 1.21 31.19 6.49
C LYS A 135 1.67 29.76 6.82
N ASN A 136 0.97 29.07 7.72
CA ASN A 136 1.28 27.69 8.10
C ASN A 136 0.68 26.66 7.14
N LEU A 137 -0.35 27.06 6.37
CA LEU A 137 -0.95 26.22 5.33
C LEU A 137 -0.18 26.27 4.01
N MET A 138 0.53 27.36 3.74
CA MET A 138 1.35 27.46 2.54
C MET A 138 2.59 26.55 2.64
N PRO A 139 2.81 25.64 1.67
CA PRO A 139 3.98 24.80 1.68
C PRO A 139 5.26 25.63 1.44
N THR A 140 6.36 25.20 2.07
CA THR A 140 7.68 25.72 1.75
C THR A 140 8.23 24.97 0.55
N PHE A 141 8.45 25.65 -0.58
CA PHE A 141 8.97 25.03 -1.80
C PHE A 141 10.48 24.75 -1.68
N ASN A 142 10.84 23.74 -0.88
CA ASN A 142 12.21 23.27 -0.72
C ASN A 142 12.34 21.79 -1.13
N VAL A 143 13.58 21.29 -1.21
CA VAL A 143 13.86 19.89 -1.59
C VAL A 143 13.18 18.90 -0.64
N LYS A 144 13.08 19.24 0.65
CA LYS A 144 12.42 18.42 1.68
C LYS A 144 10.92 18.25 1.37
N TYR A 145 10.25 19.33 0.97
CA TYR A 145 8.85 19.33 0.56
C TYR A 145 8.62 18.47 -0.68
N PHE A 146 9.45 18.61 -1.72
CA PHE A 146 9.34 17.76 -2.91
C PHE A 146 9.58 16.28 -2.60
N THR A 147 10.52 15.97 -1.69
CA THR A 147 10.76 14.61 -1.24
C THR A 147 9.55 14.04 -0.49
N SER A 148 8.97 14.79 0.45
CA SER A 148 7.74 14.38 1.15
C SER A 148 6.55 14.23 0.22
N LEU A 149 6.43 15.10 -0.79
CA LEU A 149 5.39 15.03 -1.81
C LEU A 149 5.50 13.73 -2.63
N SER A 150 6.73 13.28 -2.95
CA SER A 150 6.93 12.02 -3.67
C SER A 150 6.40 10.81 -2.90
N ILE A 151 6.52 10.80 -1.57
CA ILE A 151 5.99 9.75 -0.70
C ILE A 151 4.46 9.75 -0.74
N LEU A 152 3.83 10.93 -0.74
CA LEU A 152 2.37 11.06 -0.86
C LEU A 152 1.86 10.55 -2.21
N VAL A 153 2.53 10.91 -3.31
CA VAL A 153 2.18 10.41 -4.65
C VAL A 153 2.32 8.88 -4.70
N PHE A 154 3.38 8.35 -4.12
CA PHE A 154 3.57 6.89 -4.02
C PHE A 154 2.49 6.21 -3.18
N ALA A 155 2.04 6.83 -2.09
CA ALA A 155 1.00 6.30 -1.21
C ALA A 155 -0.39 6.23 -1.89
N VAL A 156 -0.69 7.17 -2.79
CA VAL A 156 -1.97 7.22 -3.55
C VAL A 156 -1.90 6.37 -4.83
N GLY A 157 -0.70 5.92 -5.23
CA GLY A 157 -0.52 4.97 -6.33
C GLY A 157 -1.19 3.61 -6.04
N GLY A 158 -1.64 2.93 -7.08
CA GLY A 158 -2.30 1.61 -6.96
C GLY A 158 -3.68 1.54 -7.60
N CYS A 159 -4.32 2.68 -7.93
CA CYS A 159 -5.64 2.72 -8.57
C CYS A 159 -5.64 2.07 -9.96
N GLU A 160 -4.47 1.98 -10.59
CA GLU A 160 -4.26 1.34 -11.86
C GLU A 160 -4.49 -0.19 -11.82
N LYS A 161 -4.41 -0.81 -10.64
CA LYS A 161 -4.71 -2.25 -10.42
C LYS A 161 -6.19 -2.60 -10.56
N ILE A 162 -7.09 -1.62 -10.42
CA ILE A 162 -8.54 -1.85 -10.44
C ILE A 162 -9.05 -2.03 -11.88
N PHE A 163 -8.23 -1.69 -12.87
CA PHE A 163 -8.59 -1.71 -14.28
C PHE A 163 -9.14 -3.06 -14.79
N PRO A 164 -8.52 -4.23 -14.55
CA PRO A 164 -9.02 -5.49 -15.11
C PRO A 164 -10.44 -5.82 -14.62
N TYR A 165 -10.87 -5.18 -13.53
CA TYR A 165 -12.18 -5.33 -12.94
C TYR A 165 -13.22 -4.33 -13.47
N VAL A 166 -12.82 -3.30 -14.25
CA VAL A 166 -13.73 -2.31 -14.87
C VAL A 166 -14.88 -3.00 -15.61
N ASN A 167 -14.55 -3.99 -16.43
CA ASN A 167 -15.54 -4.71 -17.25
C ASN A 167 -16.41 -5.67 -16.44
N LYS A 168 -16.06 -5.95 -15.17
CA LYS A 168 -16.86 -6.77 -14.25
C LYS A 168 -17.83 -5.94 -13.41
N VAL A 169 -17.83 -4.60 -13.54
CA VAL A 169 -18.78 -3.71 -12.87
C VAL A 169 -20.07 -3.61 -13.70
N LYS A 170 -21.24 -3.62 -13.04
CA LYS A 170 -22.52 -3.33 -13.70
C LYS A 170 -22.49 -1.91 -14.28
N ASP A 171 -22.81 -1.74 -15.56
CA ASP A 171 -22.74 -0.47 -16.30
C ASP A 171 -21.38 0.27 -16.15
N PRO A 172 -20.28 -0.29 -16.70
CA PRO A 172 -18.92 0.25 -16.51
C PRO A 172 -18.78 1.73 -16.86
N SER A 173 -19.44 2.20 -17.92
CA SER A 173 -19.33 3.58 -18.41
C SER A 173 -19.85 4.64 -17.43
N LYS A 174 -20.79 4.28 -16.54
CA LYS A 174 -21.39 5.20 -15.57
C LYS A 174 -20.94 4.90 -14.15
N ASN A 175 -20.92 3.63 -13.76
CA ASN A 175 -20.70 3.24 -12.37
C ASN A 175 -19.21 3.22 -12.01
N PHE A 176 -18.32 2.90 -12.95
CA PHE A 176 -16.89 2.92 -12.68
C PHE A 176 -16.37 4.35 -12.39
N PRO A 177 -16.65 5.38 -13.22
CA PRO A 177 -16.23 6.75 -12.90
C PRO A 177 -16.83 7.26 -11.58
N LYS A 178 -18.11 6.98 -11.31
CA LYS A 178 -18.75 7.35 -10.04
C LYS A 178 -18.08 6.69 -8.84
N ALA A 179 -17.77 5.40 -8.93
CA ALA A 179 -17.05 4.67 -7.88
C ALA A 179 -15.64 5.25 -7.65
N MET A 180 -14.92 5.59 -8.72
CA MET A 180 -13.59 6.20 -8.60
C MET A 180 -13.64 7.59 -7.93
N ILE A 181 -14.63 8.42 -8.28
CA ILE A 181 -14.83 9.73 -7.62
C ILE A 181 -15.17 9.54 -6.14
N ALA A 182 -16.07 8.62 -5.81
CA ALA A 182 -16.44 8.33 -4.43
C ALA A 182 -15.24 7.84 -3.60
N LEU A 183 -14.41 6.95 -4.16
CA LEU A 183 -13.17 6.49 -3.52
C LEU A 183 -12.18 7.64 -3.33
N ALA A 184 -12.00 8.51 -4.32
CA ALA A 184 -11.11 9.66 -4.22
C ALA A 184 -11.55 10.63 -3.10
N ILE A 185 -12.85 10.93 -3.01
CA ILE A 185 -13.42 11.76 -1.94
C ILE A 185 -13.21 11.11 -0.57
N MET A 186 -13.49 9.80 -0.45
CA MET A 186 -13.31 9.06 0.79
C MET A 186 -11.84 9.09 1.27
N VAL A 187 -10.89 8.84 0.37
CA VAL A 187 -9.45 8.90 0.68
C VAL A 187 -9.03 10.31 1.07
N MET A 188 -9.51 11.33 0.35
CA MET A 188 -9.20 12.73 0.64
C MET A 188 -9.69 13.14 2.03
N VAL A 189 -10.95 12.86 2.36
CA VAL A 189 -11.53 13.16 3.68
C VAL A 189 -10.77 12.42 4.78
N SER A 190 -10.48 11.12 4.59
CA SER A 190 -9.74 10.32 5.56
C SER A 190 -8.31 10.81 5.76
N ALA A 191 -7.64 11.24 4.69
CA ALA A 191 -6.27 11.77 4.75
C ALA A 191 -6.24 13.13 5.47
N ILE A 192 -7.20 14.01 5.21
CA ILE A 192 -7.30 15.32 5.89
C ILE A 192 -7.56 15.12 7.39
N LEU A 193 -8.60 14.34 7.74
CA LEU A 193 -8.94 14.06 9.14
C LEU A 193 -7.82 13.30 9.87
N GLY A 194 -7.19 12.34 9.20
CA GLY A 194 -6.03 11.61 9.73
C GLY A 194 -4.83 12.53 9.96
N THR A 195 -4.59 13.51 9.08
CA THR A 195 -3.52 14.51 9.25
C THR A 195 -3.76 15.37 10.47
N PHE A 196 -5.00 15.85 10.67
CA PHE A 196 -5.37 16.59 11.88
C PHE A 196 -5.22 15.73 13.15
N ALA A 197 -5.68 14.48 13.11
CA ALA A 197 -5.51 13.55 14.22
C ALA A 197 -4.03 13.33 14.58
N MET A 198 -3.14 13.18 13.58
CA MET A 198 -1.70 13.07 13.81
C MET A 198 -1.09 14.37 14.37
N ALA A 199 -1.55 15.53 13.91
CA ALA A 199 -1.09 16.83 14.38
C ALA A 199 -1.49 17.12 15.84
N LEU A 200 -2.59 16.53 16.33
CA LEU A 200 -2.99 16.60 17.74
C LEU A 200 -2.04 15.79 18.66
N ILE A 201 -1.43 14.71 18.14
CA ILE A 201 -0.59 13.79 18.92
C ILE A 201 0.88 14.24 18.95
N PHE A 202 1.40 14.71 17.82
CA PHE A 202 2.84 14.91 17.64
C PHE A 202 3.20 16.37 17.45
N ASP A 203 4.26 16.80 18.14
CA ASP A 203 4.88 18.11 17.91
C ASP A 203 5.53 18.17 16.52
N PRO A 204 5.11 19.09 15.64
CA PRO A 204 5.72 19.29 14.33
C PRO A 204 7.24 19.53 14.37
N LYS A 205 7.78 20.12 15.44
CA LYS A 205 9.24 20.36 15.58
C LYS A 205 10.00 19.05 15.79
N VAL A 206 9.50 18.17 16.65
CA VAL A 206 10.11 16.86 16.92
C VAL A 206 10.00 15.95 15.70
N VAL A 207 8.86 15.97 15.01
CA VAL A 207 8.67 15.23 13.75
C VAL A 207 9.65 15.74 12.68
N ASN A 208 9.84 17.05 12.55
CA ASN A 208 10.76 17.60 11.56
C ASN A 208 12.23 17.28 11.82
N ALA A 209 12.63 17.19 13.10
CA ALA A 209 13.98 16.81 13.51
C ALA A 209 14.25 15.31 13.27
N ASN A 210 13.26 14.45 13.52
CA ASN A 210 13.39 12.99 13.42
C ASN A 210 12.57 12.39 12.26
N LEU A 211 12.48 13.10 11.14
CA LEU A 211 11.53 12.81 10.07
C LEU A 211 11.57 11.35 9.57
N ASN A 212 12.78 10.78 9.44
CA ASN A 212 12.96 9.40 8.95
C ASN A 212 12.32 8.36 9.88
N GLU A 213 12.37 8.59 11.19
CA GLU A 213 11.77 7.71 12.19
C GLU A 213 10.24 7.82 12.13
N TYR A 214 9.71 9.04 12.09
CA TYR A 214 8.26 9.27 12.05
C TYR A 214 7.62 8.81 10.72
N ILE A 215 8.32 8.90 9.59
CA ILE A 215 7.83 8.33 8.32
C ILE A 215 7.73 6.80 8.41
N SER A 216 8.70 6.18 9.08
CA SER A 216 8.81 4.72 9.18
C SER A 216 7.91 4.11 10.24
N ASN A 217 7.72 4.82 11.36
CA ASN A 217 7.16 4.30 12.60
C ASN A 217 5.98 5.13 13.13
N GLY A 218 5.69 6.28 12.54
CA GLY A 218 4.76 7.27 13.09
C GLY A 218 3.35 6.72 13.32
N ALA A 219 2.84 5.86 12.43
CA ALA A 219 1.54 5.23 12.62
C ALA A 219 1.51 4.33 13.87
N TYR A 220 2.54 3.51 14.09
CA TYR A 220 2.65 2.65 15.28
C TYR A 220 2.73 3.47 16.56
N MET A 221 3.56 4.52 16.56
CA MET A 221 3.69 5.44 17.68
C MET A 221 2.39 6.19 17.96
N ALA A 222 1.61 6.51 16.91
CA ALA A 222 0.31 7.17 17.05
C ALA A 222 -0.69 6.26 17.76
N PHE A 223 -0.79 5.00 17.33
CA PHE A 223 -1.65 4.01 17.99
C PHE A 223 -1.18 3.67 19.40
N GLN A 224 0.13 3.71 19.67
CA GLN A 224 0.65 3.55 21.03
C GLN A 224 0.23 4.71 21.94
N LYS A 225 0.43 5.97 21.50
CA LYS A 225 -0.01 7.16 22.24
C LYS A 225 -1.52 7.22 22.42
N LEU A 226 -2.28 6.81 21.39
CA LEU A 226 -3.73 6.69 21.50
C LEU A 226 -4.11 5.67 22.58
N GLY A 227 -3.42 4.52 22.65
CA GLY A 227 -3.68 3.54 23.71
C GLY A 227 -3.32 4.03 25.11
N GLU A 228 -2.30 4.88 25.23
CA GLU A 228 -1.96 5.58 26.48
C GLU A 228 -3.07 6.55 26.92
N TYR A 229 -3.65 7.33 25.99
CA TYR A 229 -4.77 8.24 26.27
C TYR A 229 -6.04 7.53 26.75
N TYR A 230 -6.26 6.30 26.30
CA TYR A 230 -7.40 5.48 26.69
C TYR A 230 -7.09 4.50 27.83
N HIS A 231 -5.90 4.59 28.44
CA HIS A 231 -5.43 3.69 29.51
C HIS A 231 -5.42 2.19 29.14
N VAL A 232 -5.39 1.87 27.84
CA VAL A 232 -5.29 0.49 27.32
C VAL A 232 -3.85 0.10 26.95
N GLY A 233 -2.88 0.98 27.21
CA GLY A 233 -1.46 0.76 26.94
C GLY A 233 -1.18 0.49 25.46
N GLY A 234 -0.33 -0.49 25.15
CA GLY A 234 0.07 -0.80 23.78
C GLY A 234 -0.95 -1.57 22.93
N LEU A 235 -2.18 -1.81 23.42
CA LEU A 235 -3.15 -2.69 22.76
C LEU A 235 -3.46 -2.27 21.31
N PHE A 236 -3.75 -0.98 21.07
CA PHE A 236 -4.05 -0.50 19.72
C PHE A 236 -2.84 -0.57 18.78
N MET A 237 -1.63 -0.34 19.31
CA MET A 237 -0.40 -0.50 18.55
C MET A 237 -0.21 -1.95 18.09
N TYR A 238 -0.43 -2.94 18.96
CA TYR A 238 -0.31 -4.36 18.59
C TYR A 238 -1.36 -4.78 17.54
N ILE A 239 -2.62 -4.37 17.71
CA ILE A 239 -3.69 -4.66 16.74
C ILE A 239 -3.34 -4.05 15.38
N TYR A 240 -2.98 -2.76 15.34
CA TYR A 240 -2.57 -2.09 14.11
C TYR A 240 -1.37 -2.77 13.47
N SER A 241 -0.39 -3.20 14.28
CA SER A 241 0.81 -3.87 13.78
C SER A 241 0.48 -5.16 13.05
N TRP A 242 -0.39 -6.00 13.61
CA TRP A 242 -0.85 -7.22 12.95
C TRP A 242 -1.68 -6.93 11.69
N CYS A 243 -2.54 -5.91 11.71
CA CYS A 243 -3.22 -5.45 10.50
C CYS A 243 -2.20 -5.03 9.42
N ASN A 244 -1.12 -4.35 9.79
CA ASN A 244 -0.06 -3.94 8.87
C ASN A 244 0.77 -5.11 8.35
N VAL A 245 1.08 -6.09 9.18
CA VAL A 245 1.69 -7.34 8.73
C VAL A 245 0.85 -7.98 7.62
N ILE A 246 -0.45 -8.15 7.87
CA ILE A 246 -1.38 -8.74 6.89
C ILE A 246 -1.46 -7.86 5.63
N GLY A 247 -1.54 -6.54 5.79
CA GLY A 247 -1.63 -5.58 4.68
C GLY A 247 -0.40 -5.57 3.77
N GLN A 248 0.80 -5.50 4.34
CA GLN A 248 2.06 -5.48 3.58
C GLN A 248 2.24 -6.77 2.80
N PHE A 249 2.05 -7.92 3.45
CA PHE A 249 2.24 -9.21 2.80
C PHE A 249 1.15 -9.54 1.80
N SER A 250 -0.11 -9.22 2.08
CA SER A 250 -1.19 -9.35 1.10
C SER A 250 -0.89 -8.55 -0.17
N THR A 251 -0.41 -7.31 -0.02
CA THR A 251 0.00 -6.48 -1.16
C THR A 251 1.19 -7.08 -1.90
N LEU A 252 2.16 -7.66 -1.18
CA LEU A 252 3.30 -8.34 -1.79
C LEU A 252 2.84 -9.51 -2.68
N VAL A 253 1.90 -10.33 -2.23
CA VAL A 253 1.40 -11.46 -3.03
C VAL A 253 0.63 -10.98 -4.26
N LEU A 254 -0.18 -9.92 -4.13
CA LEU A 254 -0.90 -9.33 -5.26
C LEU A 254 0.04 -8.80 -6.34
N VAL A 255 1.13 -8.13 -5.94
CA VAL A 255 2.14 -7.58 -6.88
C VAL A 255 2.87 -8.70 -7.60
N LEU A 256 3.21 -9.79 -6.91
CA LEU A 256 3.85 -10.96 -7.51
C LEU A 256 3.00 -11.56 -8.63
N MET A 257 1.69 -11.66 -8.41
CA MET A 257 0.76 -12.21 -9.39
C MET A 257 0.54 -11.29 -10.58
N HIS A 258 0.30 -10.00 -10.32
CA HIS A 258 0.11 -9.02 -11.39
C HIS A 258 1.31 -8.94 -12.33
N HIS A 259 2.53 -9.07 -11.79
CA HIS A 259 3.73 -9.11 -12.59
C HIS A 259 3.82 -10.39 -13.43
N LEU A 260 3.46 -11.55 -12.86
CA LEU A 260 3.42 -12.81 -13.59
C LEU A 260 2.46 -12.72 -14.79
N GLU A 261 1.27 -12.14 -14.59
CA GLU A 261 0.27 -11.88 -15.63
C GLU A 261 0.82 -10.97 -16.74
N CYS A 262 1.40 -9.82 -16.38
CA CYS A 262 2.00 -8.90 -17.35
C CYS A 262 3.11 -9.57 -18.17
N PHE A 263 3.92 -10.43 -17.55
CA PHE A 263 4.99 -11.17 -18.23
C PHE A 263 4.45 -12.27 -19.15
N LEU A 264 3.41 -12.99 -18.72
CA LEU A 264 2.75 -14.00 -19.54
C LEU A 264 2.08 -13.37 -20.76
N GLU A 265 1.44 -12.22 -20.59
CA GLU A 265 0.82 -11.46 -21.69
C GLU A 265 1.88 -10.97 -22.68
N ALA A 266 3.00 -10.42 -22.18
CA ALA A 266 4.13 -10.04 -23.02
C ALA A 266 4.74 -11.22 -23.79
N LYS A 267 4.80 -12.41 -23.18
CA LYS A 267 5.27 -13.67 -23.80
C LYS A 267 4.25 -14.25 -24.79
N ARG A 268 2.95 -14.07 -24.58
CA ARG A 268 1.90 -14.52 -25.51
C ARG A 268 1.86 -13.68 -26.78
N GLN A 269 2.19 -12.39 -26.68
CA GLN A 269 2.12 -11.45 -27.81
C GLN A 269 3.43 -11.28 -28.59
N LYS A 270 4.57 -11.68 -28.04
CA LYS A 270 5.83 -11.80 -28.76
C LYS A 270 6.37 -13.20 -28.58
N ASN A 271 6.77 -13.86 -29.67
CA ASN A 271 7.69 -15.01 -29.68
C ASN A 271 9.07 -14.64 -29.06
N LEU A 272 9.09 -14.05 -27.86
CA LEU A 272 10.26 -13.78 -27.05
C LEU A 272 10.69 -15.13 -26.49
N SER A 273 11.64 -15.75 -27.19
CA SER A 273 12.24 -17.04 -26.84
C SER A 273 13.10 -16.91 -25.57
N LEU A 274 12.48 -16.66 -24.41
CA LEU A 274 13.10 -16.95 -23.13
C LEU A 274 12.99 -18.47 -22.90
N LYS A 275 13.92 -19.22 -23.51
CA LYS A 275 14.07 -20.69 -23.42
C LYS A 275 14.26 -21.22 -21.98
N ALA A 276 14.37 -20.36 -20.97
CA ALA A 276 14.61 -20.74 -19.58
C ALA A 276 13.35 -21.13 -18.79
N TYR A 277 12.13 -20.96 -19.31
CA TYR A 277 10.89 -21.06 -18.53
C TYR A 277 9.84 -22.03 -19.12
N SER A 278 10.26 -23.05 -19.86
CA SER A 278 9.35 -24.09 -20.39
C SER A 278 8.76 -25.00 -19.30
N SER A 279 9.32 -25.02 -18.09
CA SER A 279 8.83 -25.85 -16.98
C SER A 279 7.71 -25.21 -16.15
N LEU A 280 7.44 -23.91 -16.30
CA LEU A 280 6.34 -23.23 -15.58
C LEU A 280 5.01 -23.23 -16.35
N THR A 281 5.04 -23.60 -17.62
CA THR A 281 3.85 -23.74 -18.48
C THR A 281 2.95 -24.92 -18.11
N SER A 282 3.44 -25.90 -17.34
CA SER A 282 2.62 -27.05 -16.91
C SER A 282 1.80 -26.80 -15.63
N MET A 283 2.01 -25.69 -14.93
CA MET A 283 1.28 -25.36 -13.68
C MET A 283 0.10 -24.39 -13.85
N VAL A 284 -0.10 -23.84 -15.06
CA VAL A 284 -1.07 -22.75 -15.31
C VAL A 284 -2.37 -23.15 -16.03
N PRO A 285 -2.53 -24.30 -16.72
CA PRO A 285 -3.80 -24.59 -17.42
C PRO A 285 -5.03 -24.66 -16.51
N THR A 286 -4.86 -24.84 -15.20
CA THR A 286 -5.98 -24.87 -14.24
C THR A 286 -6.49 -23.48 -13.83
N LEU A 287 -5.75 -22.41 -14.12
CA LEU A 287 -6.08 -21.03 -13.70
C LEU A 287 -6.85 -20.22 -14.76
N MET A 288 -6.89 -20.66 -16.02
CA MET A 288 -7.63 -19.98 -17.11
C MET A 288 -9.04 -20.56 -17.36
N VAL A 289 -9.46 -21.62 -16.66
CA VAL A 289 -10.76 -22.27 -16.91
C VAL A 289 -11.86 -21.80 -15.94
N PHE A 290 -11.54 -21.03 -14.91
CA PHE A 290 -12.52 -20.47 -13.98
C PHE A 290 -12.26 -18.98 -13.74
N GLY A 291 -12.74 -18.14 -14.66
CA GLY A 291 -12.67 -16.68 -14.58
C GLY A 291 -13.85 -16.01 -15.27
#